data_AF-A0A2V6ZQC9-F1
#
_entry.id   AF-A0A2V6ZQC9-F1
#
_cell.length_a   1.000
_cell.length_b   1.000
_cell.length_c   1.000
_cell.angle_alpha   90.00
_cell.angle_beta   90.00
_cell.angle_gamma   90.00
#
_symmetry.space_group_name_H-M   'P 1'
#
loop_
_entity.id
_entity.type
_entity.pdbx_description
1 polymer ?
#
loop_
_entity_poly.entity_id
_entity_poly.type
_entity_poly.pdbx_seq_one_letter_code
_entity_poly.pdbx_strand_id
1 'polypeptide(L)'
;MSAFSFRVYVAAMSLSAADYRPRDAEHAVLYRVIDEHLDAFLETAKRHADGSPLPEFVKQEFRDFLTCWVLAHGFARLRCTDCAFERFVPFSCKGRGFCPSCGGRRMTECAARLVDEMLPRPCASGC
;
A
#
# COMPACT_ATOMS: atom_id res chain seq x y z
N MET A 1 -24.26 -43.92 12.55
CA MET A 1 -23.34 -43.18 11.66
C MET A 1 -23.29 -41.74 12.13
N SER A 2 -22.37 -41.47 13.05
CA SER A 2 -22.27 -40.20 13.76
C SER A 2 -21.63 -39.14 12.87
N ALA A 3 -22.36 -38.06 12.59
CA ALA A 3 -21.82 -36.87 11.97
C ALA A 3 -20.87 -36.19 12.97
N PHE A 4 -19.58 -36.18 12.65
CA PHE A 4 -18.56 -35.45 13.42
C PHE A 4 -18.86 -33.95 13.34
N SER A 5 -19.40 -33.41 14.43
CA SER A 5 -19.55 -31.98 14.67
C SER A 5 -18.15 -31.35 14.77
N PHE A 6 -17.67 -30.75 13.69
CA PHE A 6 -16.43 -29.97 13.69
C PHE A 6 -16.69 -28.65 14.42
N ARG A 7 -16.53 -28.68 15.74
CA ARG A 7 -16.63 -27.50 16.60
C ARG A 7 -15.33 -26.71 16.45
N VAL A 8 -15.27 -25.83 15.45
CA VAL A 8 -14.23 -24.79 15.39
C VAL A 8 -14.44 -23.92 16.61
N TYR A 9 -13.56 -24.07 17.61
CA TYR A 9 -13.41 -23.08 18.67
C TYR A 9 -12.86 -21.81 18.02
N VAL A 10 -13.76 -20.94 17.55
CA VAL A 10 -13.41 -19.54 17.32
C VAL A 10 -13.20 -18.95 18.71
N ALA A 11 -11.96 -19.02 19.19
CA ALA A 11 -11.53 -18.05 20.19
C ALA A 11 -11.76 -16.68 19.54
N ALA A 12 -12.81 -16.00 19.99
CA ALA A 12 -13.02 -14.60 19.72
C ALA A 12 -11.85 -13.85 20.37
N MET A 13 -10.68 -13.91 19.75
CA MET A 13 -9.70 -12.85 19.89
C MET A 13 -10.42 -11.63 19.38
N SER A 14 -10.79 -10.75 20.31
CA SER A 14 -10.97 -9.35 20.03
C SER A 14 -9.65 -8.87 19.43
N LEU A 15 -9.50 -9.05 18.12
CA LEU A 15 -8.68 -8.16 17.34
C LEU A 15 -9.25 -6.80 17.69
N SER A 16 -8.51 -6.04 18.48
CA SER A 16 -8.57 -4.59 18.40
C SER A 16 -8.20 -4.25 16.97
N ALA A 17 -9.15 -4.46 16.06
CA ALA A 17 -9.16 -3.91 14.73
C ALA A 17 -9.27 -2.43 15.00
N ALA A 18 -8.12 -1.77 15.18
CA ALA A 18 -8.06 -0.35 14.94
C ALA A 18 -8.80 -0.16 13.62
N ASP A 19 -9.93 0.55 13.66
CA ASP A 19 -10.83 0.65 12.51
C ASP A 19 -9.99 1.10 11.33
N TYR A 20 -9.71 0.18 10.40
CA TYR A 20 -8.93 0.52 9.24
C TYR A 20 -9.72 1.57 8.49
N ARG A 21 -9.16 2.78 8.51
CA ARG A 21 -9.60 3.91 7.75
C ARG A 21 -8.63 4.03 6.58
N PRO A 22 -9.13 3.92 5.32
CA PRO A 22 -8.29 4.23 4.17
C PRO A 22 -7.62 5.58 4.36
N ARG A 23 -6.35 5.67 3.96
CA ARG A 23 -5.63 6.94 3.95
C ARG A 23 -6.41 7.90 3.06
N ASP A 24 -6.54 9.13 3.52
CA ASP A 24 -7.03 10.22 2.70
C ASP A 24 -5.92 10.72 1.77
N ALA A 25 -5.75 10.03 0.65
CA ALA A 25 -4.64 10.24 -0.28
C ALA A 25 -4.70 11.63 -0.93
N GLU A 26 -5.87 12.02 -1.40
CA GLU A 26 -6.11 13.25 -2.17
C GLU A 26 -5.85 14.52 -1.34
N HIS A 27 -6.06 14.45 -0.01
CA HIS A 27 -5.78 15.56 0.90
C HIS A 27 -4.33 15.62 1.40
N ALA A 28 -3.49 14.65 1.05
CA ALA A 28 -2.08 14.67 1.42
C ALA A 28 -1.32 15.78 0.65
N VAL A 29 -0.41 16.48 1.34
CA VAL A 29 0.37 17.59 0.75
C VAL A 29 1.09 17.17 -0.54
N LEU A 30 1.77 16.03 -0.53
CA LEU A 30 2.49 15.52 -1.70
C LEU A 30 1.56 15.19 -2.88
N TYR A 31 0.37 14.66 -2.59
CA TYR A 31 -0.64 14.40 -3.62
C TYR A 31 -0.99 15.69 -4.33
N ARG A 32 -1.43 16.69 -3.57
CA ARG A 32 -1.85 17.99 -4.10
C ARG A 32 -0.77 18.68 -4.91
N VAL A 33 0.47 18.71 -4.41
CA VAL A 33 1.60 19.34 -5.10
C VAL A 33 1.85 18.66 -6.45
N ILE A 34 1.78 17.33 -6.51
CA ILE A 34 1.99 16.61 -7.76
C ILE A 34 0.80 16.81 -8.70
N ASP A 35 -0.43 16.66 -8.20
CA ASP A 35 -1.66 16.86 -8.98
C ASP A 35 -1.70 18.25 -9.63
N GLU A 36 -1.36 19.28 -8.86
CA GLU A 36 -1.37 20.68 -9.30
C GLU A 36 -0.22 21.03 -10.26
N HIS A 37 0.95 20.41 -10.10
CA HIS A 37 2.17 20.85 -10.80
C HIS A 37 2.78 19.83 -11.77
N LEU A 38 2.22 18.63 -11.92
CA LEU A 38 2.81 17.57 -12.74
C LEU A 38 3.04 18.02 -14.19
N ASP A 39 2.01 18.54 -14.85
CA ASP A 39 2.13 18.91 -16.27
C ASP A 39 3.14 20.07 -16.46
N ALA A 40 3.12 21.07 -15.58
CA ALA A 40 4.08 22.17 -15.61
C ALA A 40 5.52 21.68 -15.40
N PHE A 41 5.71 20.70 -14.50
CA PHE A 41 7.00 20.06 -14.28
C PHE A 41 7.49 19.30 -15.52
N LEU A 42 6.62 18.49 -16.15
CA LEU A 42 6.96 17.71 -17.34
C LEU A 42 7.36 18.61 -18.53
N GLU A 43 6.63 19.69 -18.76
CA GLU A 43 6.94 20.66 -19.81
C GLU A 43 8.24 21.44 -19.52
N THR A 44 8.49 21.75 -18.26
CA THR A 44 9.74 22.40 -17.85
C THR A 44 10.94 21.46 -18.02
N ALA A 45 10.81 20.20 -17.60
CA ALA A 45 11.86 19.20 -17.76
C ALA A 45 12.25 18.99 -19.23
N LYS A 46 11.26 18.92 -20.13
CA LYS A 46 11.49 18.83 -21.58
C LYS A 46 12.27 20.03 -22.13
N ARG A 47 11.97 21.24 -21.68
CA ARG A 47 12.66 22.47 -22.11
C ARG A 47 14.12 22.54 -21.65
N HIS A 48 14.41 22.06 -20.45
CA HIS A 48 15.77 22.14 -19.87
C HIS A 48 16.70 21.00 -20.27
N ALA A 49 16.15 19.87 -20.75
CA ALA A 49 16.94 18.73 -21.20
C ALA A 49 17.21 18.75 -22.72
N ASP A 50 17.47 19.94 -23.28
CA ASP A 50 17.69 20.16 -24.73
C ASP A 50 16.56 19.60 -25.62
N GLY A 51 15.32 19.63 -25.12
CA GLY A 51 14.15 19.06 -25.80
C GLY A 51 13.90 17.58 -25.51
N SER A 52 14.81 16.90 -24.81
CA SER A 52 14.69 15.49 -24.44
C SER A 52 13.66 15.33 -23.32
N PRO A 53 12.56 14.59 -23.51
CA PRO A 53 11.60 14.36 -22.44
C PRO A 53 12.20 13.44 -21.37
N LEU A 54 11.68 13.52 -20.14
CA LEU A 54 11.98 12.53 -19.10
C LEU A 54 11.69 11.11 -19.60
N PRO A 55 12.42 10.09 -19.10
CA PRO A 55 12.09 8.70 -19.37
C PRO A 55 10.63 8.39 -19.06
N GLU A 56 10.00 7.53 -19.85
CA GLU A 56 8.56 7.25 -19.70
C GLU A 56 8.22 6.67 -18.33
N PHE A 57 9.10 5.82 -17.78
CA PHE A 57 8.88 5.25 -16.45
C PHE A 57 8.77 6.33 -15.36
N VAL A 58 9.48 7.45 -15.49
CA VAL A 58 9.42 8.56 -14.51
C VAL A 58 8.06 9.25 -14.58
N LYS A 59 7.56 9.51 -15.80
CA LYS A 59 6.22 10.09 -16.00
C LYS A 59 5.14 9.16 -15.45
N GLN A 60 5.26 7.86 -15.74
CA GLN A 60 4.33 6.86 -15.27
C GLN A 60 4.34 6.76 -13.75
N GLU A 61 5.50 6.86 -13.09
CA GLU A 61 5.56 6.85 -11.62
C GLU A 61 4.76 8.00 -10.98
N PHE A 62 4.80 9.21 -11.56
CA PHE A 62 3.98 10.32 -11.08
C PHE A 62 2.49 10.08 -11.30
N ARG A 63 2.10 9.61 -12.49
CA ARG A 63 0.69 9.31 -12.81
C ARG A 63 0.14 8.18 -11.94
N ASP A 64 0.92 7.12 -11.75
CA ASP A 64 0.56 5.99 -10.90
C ASP A 64 0.41 6.42 -9.44
N PHE A 65 1.27 7.32 -8.96
CA PHE A 65 1.15 7.88 -7.61
C PHE A 65 -0.19 8.58 -7.39
N LEU A 66 -0.69 9.36 -8.36
CA LEU A 66 -1.98 10.04 -8.27
C LEU A 66 -3.19 9.08 -8.26
N THR A 67 -3.00 7.82 -8.66
CA THR A 67 -4.04 6.79 -8.51
C THR A 67 -3.95 6.01 -7.20
N CYS A 68 -2.82 6.12 -6.50
CA CYS A 68 -2.51 5.31 -5.33
C CYS A 68 -3.42 5.69 -4.17
N TRP A 69 -4.13 4.69 -3.63
CA TRP A 69 -5.05 4.84 -2.51
C TRP A 69 -6.34 5.63 -2.77
N VAL A 70 -6.67 5.90 -4.04
CA VAL A 70 -7.88 6.63 -4.44
C VAL A 70 -8.96 5.65 -4.87
N LEU A 71 -10.14 5.71 -4.23
CA LEU A 71 -11.25 4.77 -4.50
C LEU A 71 -11.73 4.85 -5.97
N ALA A 72 -11.74 6.05 -6.56
CA ALA A 72 -12.15 6.26 -7.95
C ALA A 72 -11.26 5.51 -8.96
N HIS A 73 -10.02 5.17 -8.57
CA HIS A 73 -9.08 4.43 -9.42
C HIS A 73 -9.06 2.92 -9.16
N GLY A 74 -9.97 2.42 -8.31
CA GLY A 74 -10.20 0.99 -8.09
C GLY A 74 -9.92 0.52 -6.67
N PHE A 75 -10.61 -0.54 -6.27
CA PHE A 75 -10.57 -1.08 -4.92
C PHE A 75 -10.91 -2.58 -4.87
N ALA A 76 -10.48 -3.23 -3.80
CA ALA A 76 -10.98 -4.53 -3.37
C ALA A 76 -12.13 -4.36 -2.38
N ARG A 77 -13.20 -5.14 -2.55
CA ARG A 77 -14.31 -5.24 -1.60
C ARG A 77 -14.09 -6.45 -0.70
N LEU A 78 -13.83 -6.21 0.58
CA LEU A 78 -13.73 -7.25 1.59
C LEU A 78 -15.09 -7.36 2.28
N ARG A 79 -15.69 -8.55 2.25
CA ARG A 79 -16.96 -8.84 2.90
C ARG A 79 -16.84 -10.11 3.72
N CYS A 80 -17.31 -10.07 4.96
CA CYS A 80 -17.46 -11.28 5.77
C CYS A 80 -18.71 -12.05 5.30
N THR A 81 -18.62 -13.38 5.20
CA THR A 81 -19.78 -14.23 4.87
C THR A 81 -20.72 -14.43 6.05
N ASP A 82 -20.18 -14.32 7.27
CA ASP A 82 -20.87 -14.70 8.50
C ASP A 82 -21.38 -13.48 9.28
N CYS A 83 -20.93 -12.27 8.93
CA CYS A 83 -21.43 -11.03 9.49
C CYS A 83 -21.59 -9.93 8.42
N ALA A 84 -22.31 -8.87 8.74
CA ALA A 84 -22.57 -7.74 7.84
C ALA A 84 -21.35 -6.82 7.61
N PHE A 85 -20.15 -7.23 8.02
CA PHE A 85 -18.95 -6.43 7.87
C PHE A 85 -18.54 -6.33 6.39
N GLU A 86 -18.34 -5.10 5.94
CA GLU A 86 -17.89 -4.77 4.60
C GLU A 86 -16.88 -3.62 4.64
N ARG A 87 -15.85 -3.70 3.80
CA ARG A 87 -14.81 -2.68 3.69
C ARG A 87 -14.28 -2.59 2.26
N PHE A 88 -14.09 -1.36 1.79
CA PHE A 88 -13.40 -1.07 0.54
C PHE A 88 -11.94 -0.74 0.82
N VAL A 89 -11.05 -1.41 0.11
CA VAL A 89 -9.61 -1.21 0.21
C VAL A 89 -9.12 -0.70 -1.14
N PRO A 90 -8.78 0.59 -1.27
CA PRO A 90 -8.26 1.14 -2.52
C PRO A 90 -6.97 0.44 -2.95
N PHE A 91 -6.71 0.40 -4.25
CA PHE A 91 -5.48 -0.18 -4.77
C PHE A 91 -4.25 0.69 -4.51
N SER A 92 -3.11 0.04 -4.29
CA SER A 92 -1.80 0.69 -4.21
C SER A 92 -1.15 0.73 -5.59
N CYS A 93 -0.41 1.78 -5.92
CA CYS A 93 0.33 1.87 -7.18
C CYS A 93 1.46 0.83 -7.34
N LYS A 94 1.88 0.17 -6.25
CA LYS A 94 2.96 -0.85 -6.22
C LYS A 94 4.34 -0.35 -6.69
N GLY A 95 4.47 0.93 -7.04
CA GLY A 95 5.69 1.59 -7.50
C GLY A 95 6.88 1.48 -6.54
N ARG A 96 8.07 1.78 -7.05
CA ARG A 96 9.35 1.68 -6.32
C ARG A 96 10.04 3.02 -6.12
N GLY A 97 9.59 4.09 -6.79
CA GLY A 97 10.09 5.44 -6.57
C GLY A 97 9.54 6.09 -5.30
N PHE A 98 8.96 7.27 -5.44
CA PHE A 98 8.76 8.20 -4.33
C PHE A 98 7.49 7.98 -3.50
N CYS A 99 6.57 7.10 -3.91
CA CYS A 99 5.28 6.91 -3.23
C CYS A 99 5.48 6.48 -1.76
N PRO A 100 5.16 7.32 -0.76
CA PRO A 100 5.48 7.03 0.64
C PRO A 100 4.74 5.81 1.18
N SER A 101 3.51 5.57 0.72
CA SER A 101 2.71 4.44 1.18
C SER A 101 3.23 3.09 0.66
N CYS A 102 3.58 3.03 -0.63
CA CYS A 102 4.13 1.81 -1.23
C CYS A 102 5.57 1.56 -0.76
N GLY A 103 6.39 2.61 -0.66
CA GLY A 103 7.73 2.53 -0.09
C GLY A 103 7.69 2.07 1.36
N GLY A 104 6.83 2.69 2.19
CA GLY A 104 6.59 2.31 3.58
C GLY A 104 6.20 0.85 3.74
N ARG A 105 5.17 0.39 3.01
CA ARG A 105 4.75 -1.01 3.03
C ARG A 105 5.90 -1.95 2.65
N ARG A 106 6.63 -1.63 1.60
CA ARG A 106 7.74 -2.47 1.12
C ARG A 106 8.89 -2.52 2.12
N MET A 107 9.19 -1.41 2.81
CA MET A 107 10.16 -1.41 3.91
C MET A 107 9.71 -2.33 5.05
N THR A 108 8.44 -2.26 5.45
CA THR A 108 7.87 -3.13 6.49
C THR A 108 7.90 -4.60 6.08
N GLU A 109 7.47 -4.93 4.86
CA GLU A 109 7.53 -6.30 4.31
C GLU A 109 8.96 -6.82 4.26
N CYS A 110 9.91 -5.98 3.81
CA CYS A 110 11.33 -6.34 3.77
C CYS A 110 11.88 -6.61 5.18
N ALA A 111 11.54 -5.75 6.15
CA ALA A 111 11.96 -5.92 7.54
C ALA A 111 11.42 -7.22 8.16
N ALA A 112 10.14 -7.54 7.93
CA ALA A 112 9.55 -8.79 8.40
C ALA A 112 10.29 -10.00 7.80
N ARG A 113 10.49 -9.99 6.48
CA ARG A 113 11.20 -11.08 5.80
C ARG A 113 12.65 -11.22 6.25
N LEU A 114 13.33 -10.11 6.53
CA LEU A 114 14.69 -10.14 7.08
C LEU A 114 14.72 -10.86 8.42
N VAL A 115 13.79 -10.55 9.32
CA VAL A 115 13.69 -11.19 10.65
C VAL A 115 13.33 -12.67 10.55
N ASP A 116 12.37 -13.01 9.70
CA ASP A 116 11.81 -14.37 9.66
C ASP A 116 12.70 -15.35 8.88
N GLU A 117 13.36 -14.88 7.82
CA GLU A 117 14.01 -15.77 6.85
C GLU A 117 15.53 -15.60 6.76
N MET A 118 16.08 -14.43 7.10
CA MET A 118 17.48 -14.11 6.80
C MET A 118 18.36 -13.95 8.04
N LEU A 119 17.84 -13.35 9.11
CA LEU A 119 18.61 -13.14 10.32
C LEU A 119 18.67 -14.44 11.13
N PRO A 120 19.86 -14.83 11.63
CA PRO A 120 19.95 -15.97 12.54
C PRO A 120 19.15 -15.68 13.79
N ARG A 121 18.48 -16.71 14.33
CA ARG A 121 17.78 -16.56 15.60
C ARG A 121 18.77 -16.08 16.66
N PRO A 122 18.42 -15.07 17.47
CA PRO A 122 19.27 -14.67 18.57
C PRO A 122 19.55 -15.90 19.44
N CYS A 123 20.80 -16.04 19.90
CA CYS A 123 21.19 -17.16 20.77
C CYS A 123 20.25 -17.22 21.98
N ALA A 124 19.48 -18.30 22.09
CA ALA A 124 18.49 -18.50 23.14
C ALA A 124 19.12 -18.81 24.52
N SER A 125 20.45 -18.92 24.60
CA SER A 125 21.19 -19.22 25.82
C SER A 125 22.38 -18.26 25.97
N GLY A 126 22.17 -17.23 26.79
CA GLY A 126 23.16 -16.38 27.49
C GLY A 126 24.53 -16.18 26.83
N CYS A 127 24.66 -15.07 26.11
CA CYS A 127 25.72 -14.11 26.44
C CYS A 127 25.17 -13.15 27.50
#